data_AF-A0A0H5R7Q5-F1
#
_entry.id   AF-A0A0H5R7Q5-F1
#
_cell.length_a   1.000
_cell.length_b   1.000
_cell.length_c   1.000
_cell.angle_alpha   90.00
_cell.angle_beta   90.00
_cell.angle_gamma   90.00
#
_symmetry.space_group_name_H-M   'P 1'
#
loop_
_entity.id
_entity.type
_entity.pdbx_description
1 polymer ?
#
loop_
_entity_poly.entity_id
_entity_poly.type
_entity_poly.pdbx_seq_one_letter_code
_entity_poly.pdbx_strand_id
1 'polypeptide(L)'
;VVGSIGYGYRLLRRNHNSLVVNIESGISSTEAEFKLLSVIEFTSQRKCMSIVVRTPENVLMLLCKGADDVILSKMAPGQESKIKSAQSCLHRFATKGLRTLVMAQAVLDDEFYVEWNCRYQQARNSLSSDKDEQLEILANEVEVDLSLLGISGIEDRLQAGVPEAIRLLLAANIKLWVLTGDKIETAVNIGKSSSMLSKNMQVLRFTSFSENDIDAALRTCEIGAMAANKKQVPLGMVIDGRTLTLILDHKRRCRVFIGICQMCNTVIACRASPKQKASIVAMVKRKLTLELEYLAMRECRP
;
A
#
# COMPACT_ATOMS: atom_id res chain seq x y z
N VAL A 1 7.73 10.07 -13.56
CA VAL A 1 8.75 10.99 -14.14
C VAL A 1 9.64 10.24 -15.11
N VAL A 2 10.51 9.31 -14.69
CA VAL A 2 11.37 8.57 -15.65
C VAL A 2 10.56 7.90 -16.77
N GLY A 3 9.46 7.23 -16.42
CA GLY A 3 8.59 6.59 -17.40
C GLY A 3 7.95 7.53 -18.44
N SER A 4 7.75 8.82 -18.13
CA SER A 4 7.13 9.77 -19.09
C SER A 4 8.08 10.17 -20.21
N ILE A 5 9.39 10.05 -19.99
CA ILE A 5 10.43 10.36 -21.00
C ILE A 5 10.27 9.46 -22.22
N GLY A 6 9.98 8.17 -22.00
CA GLY A 6 9.74 7.22 -23.10
C GLY A 6 8.48 7.51 -23.92
N TYR A 7 7.62 8.43 -23.47
CA TYR A 7 6.44 8.90 -24.18
C TYR A 7 6.59 10.34 -24.70
N GLY A 8 7.82 10.88 -24.73
CA GLY A 8 8.10 12.23 -25.22
C GLY A 8 7.84 13.36 -24.22
N TYR A 9 7.60 13.06 -22.94
CA TYR A 9 7.36 14.08 -21.91
C TYR A 9 8.50 14.10 -20.89
N ARG A 10 9.33 15.14 -20.95
CA ARG A 10 10.51 15.29 -20.08
C ARG A 10 10.38 16.49 -19.18
N LEU A 11 10.40 16.26 -17.86
CA LEU A 11 10.51 17.34 -16.89
C LEU A 11 11.94 17.91 -16.95
N LEU A 12 12.08 19.15 -17.42
CA LEU A 12 13.38 19.82 -17.53
C LEU A 12 13.75 20.54 -16.23
N ARG A 13 12.81 21.31 -15.68
CA ARG A 13 13.04 22.15 -14.49
C ARG A 13 11.84 22.09 -13.56
N ARG A 14 12.12 22.12 -12.26
CA ARG A 14 11.12 22.22 -11.20
C ARG A 14 11.64 23.19 -10.13
N ASN A 15 10.96 24.31 -10.00
CA ASN A 15 11.20 25.30 -8.95
C ASN A 15 9.97 25.36 -8.03
N HIS A 16 10.01 26.18 -6.98
CA HIS A 16 8.87 26.32 -6.05
C HIS A 16 7.59 26.83 -6.73
N ASN A 17 7.71 27.60 -7.81
CA ASN A 17 6.58 28.28 -8.46
C ASN A 17 6.37 27.87 -9.93
N SER A 18 7.22 27.01 -10.50
CA SER A 18 7.08 26.60 -11.90
C SER A 18 7.62 25.21 -12.20
N LEU A 19 7.04 24.59 -13.23
CA LEU A 19 7.41 23.32 -13.80
C LEU A 19 7.58 23.51 -15.31
N VAL A 20 8.76 23.18 -15.85
CA VAL A 20 9.01 23.24 -17.30
C VAL A 20 9.09 21.82 -17.83
N VAL A 21 8.20 21.49 -18.77
CA VAL A 21 8.12 20.17 -19.41
C VAL A 21 8.43 20.35 -20.89
N ASN A 22 9.39 19.59 -21.40
CA ASN A 22 9.60 19.44 -22.83
C ASN A 22 8.64 18.36 -23.35
N ILE A 23 7.89 18.71 -24.38
CA ILE A 23 6.93 17.87 -25.09
C ILE A 23 7.48 17.60 -26.48
N GLU A 24 7.89 16.36 -26.72
CA GLU A 24 8.38 15.88 -28.00
C GLU A 24 7.18 15.38 -28.85
N SER A 25 6.94 15.99 -30.02
CA SER A 25 5.88 15.62 -30.97
C SER A 25 6.47 15.32 -32.34
N GLY A 26 6.92 14.07 -32.53
CA GLY A 26 7.60 13.66 -33.75
C GLY A 26 8.99 14.29 -33.86
N ILE A 27 9.16 15.26 -34.76
CA ILE A 27 10.45 15.94 -35.01
C ILE A 27 10.53 17.27 -34.22
N SER A 28 9.41 17.82 -33.75
CA SER A 28 9.41 19.07 -32.98
C SER A 28 9.46 18.81 -31.48
N SER A 29 10.13 19.71 -30.76
CA SER A 29 10.13 19.76 -29.31
C SER A 29 9.66 21.14 -28.85
N THR A 30 8.67 21.19 -27.97
CA THR A 30 8.18 22.44 -27.40
C THR A 30 8.34 22.43 -25.89
N GLU A 31 8.78 23.54 -25.32
CA GLU A 31 8.80 23.73 -23.87
C GLU A 31 7.46 24.33 -23.41
N ALA A 32 6.81 23.64 -22.48
CA ALA A 32 5.60 24.09 -21.81
C ALA A 32 5.94 24.45 -20.36
N GLU A 33 5.69 25.70 -19.98
CA GLU A 33 5.85 26.17 -18.61
C GLU A 33 4.50 26.20 -17.88
N PHE A 34 4.41 25.45 -16.79
CA PHE A 34 3.27 25.43 -15.88
C PHE A 34 3.63 26.22 -14.62
N LYS A 35 2.77 27.15 -14.20
CA LYS A 35 2.93 27.82 -12.90
C LYS A 35 2.41 26.90 -11.81
N LEU A 36 3.26 26.52 -10.86
CA LEU A 36 2.88 25.71 -9.71
C LEU A 36 2.36 26.64 -8.61
N LEU A 37 1.06 26.53 -8.30
CA LEU A 37 0.38 27.44 -7.38
C LEU A 37 0.21 26.83 -5.99
N SER A 38 -0.15 25.55 -5.92
CA SER A 38 -0.31 24.83 -4.66
C SER A 38 0.15 23.38 -4.79
N VAL A 39 0.67 22.83 -3.70
CA VAL A 39 1.00 21.42 -3.54
C VAL A 39 0.29 20.93 -2.29
N ILE A 40 -0.63 19.98 -2.46
CA ILE A 40 -1.32 19.30 -1.37
C ILE A 40 -0.64 17.94 -1.18
N GLU A 41 0.21 17.87 -0.16
CA GLU A 41 1.16 16.77 0.01
C GLU A 41 0.49 15.43 0.29
N PHE A 42 1.20 14.35 -0.04
CA PHE A 42 0.79 13.02 0.31
C PHE A 42 0.82 12.83 1.83
N THR A 43 -0.26 12.29 2.39
CA THR A 43 -0.27 11.75 3.75
C THR A 43 -0.82 10.32 3.75
N SER A 44 -0.42 9.53 4.75
CA SER A 44 -0.92 8.15 4.89
C SER A 44 -2.44 8.09 5.13
N GLN A 45 -3.00 9.17 5.69
CA GLN A 45 -4.43 9.32 5.94
C GLN A 45 -5.19 9.57 4.63
N ARG A 46 -4.71 10.51 3.82
CA ARG A 46 -5.35 10.89 2.55
C ARG A 46 -5.10 9.92 1.40
N LYS A 47 -3.93 9.27 1.37
CA LYS A 47 -3.49 8.31 0.31
C LYS A 47 -3.52 8.87 -1.12
N CYS A 48 -3.52 10.20 -1.27
CA CYS A 48 -3.41 10.91 -2.53
C CYS A 48 -2.48 12.12 -2.38
N MET A 49 -2.05 12.67 -3.51
CA MET A 49 -1.31 13.93 -3.62
C MET A 49 -1.90 14.71 -4.78
N SER A 50 -2.01 16.03 -4.61
CA SER A 50 -2.50 16.92 -5.64
C SER A 50 -1.61 18.13 -5.83
N ILE A 51 -1.64 18.69 -7.02
CA ILE A 51 -1.05 19.98 -7.33
C ILE A 51 -2.08 20.84 -8.04
N VAL A 52 -2.07 22.15 -7.77
CA VAL A 52 -2.79 23.13 -8.56
C VAL A 52 -1.79 23.87 -9.42
N VAL A 53 -2.03 23.88 -10.73
CA VAL A 53 -1.18 24.51 -11.72
C VAL A 53 -1.97 25.45 -12.62
N ARG A 54 -1.31 26.50 -13.11
CA ARG A 54 -1.78 27.25 -14.28
C ARG A 54 -1.06 26.71 -15.51
N THR A 55 -1.80 26.29 -16.52
CA THR A 55 -1.23 25.80 -17.79
C THR A 55 -0.70 26.98 -18.64
N PRO A 56 0.11 26.70 -19.69
CA PRO A 56 0.52 27.73 -20.66
C PRO A 56 -0.65 28.46 -21.31
N GLU A 57 -1.79 27.78 -21.49
CA GLU A 57 -3.04 28.32 -22.04
C GLU A 57 -3.86 29.11 -21.01
N ASN A 58 -3.27 29.40 -19.85
CA ASN A 58 -3.89 30.14 -18.76
C ASN A 58 -5.15 29.46 -18.19
N VAL A 59 -5.19 28.13 -18.19
CA VAL A 59 -6.25 27.33 -17.54
C VAL A 59 -5.79 26.92 -16.14
N LEU A 60 -6.66 27.09 -15.13
CA LEU A 60 -6.40 26.61 -13.78
C LEU A 60 -6.79 25.14 -13.66
N MET A 61 -5.84 24.29 -13.29
CA MET A 61 -6.06 22.86 -13.21
C MET A 61 -5.55 22.27 -11.90
N LEU A 62 -6.40 21.46 -11.27
CA LEU A 62 -6.00 20.50 -10.25
C LEU A 62 -5.58 19.19 -10.92
N LEU A 63 -4.40 18.68 -10.57
CA LEU A 63 -3.95 17.34 -10.96
C LEU A 63 -3.79 16.50 -9.69
N CYS A 64 -4.50 15.39 -9.62
CA CYS A 64 -4.54 14.51 -8.47
C CYS A 64 -4.06 13.10 -8.84
N LYS A 65 -3.25 12.48 -7.97
CA LYS A 65 -2.90 11.06 -8.08
C LYS A 65 -2.97 10.37 -6.72
N GLY A 66 -3.46 9.13 -6.69
CA GLY A 66 -3.61 8.41 -5.43
C GLY A 66 -4.10 6.98 -5.56
N ALA A 67 -4.49 6.41 -4.42
CA ALA A 67 -5.09 5.10 -4.33
C ALA A 67 -6.42 5.01 -5.09
N ASP A 68 -6.74 3.82 -5.56
CA ASP A 68 -7.94 3.56 -6.37
C ASP A 68 -9.24 3.83 -5.63
N ASP A 69 -9.35 3.39 -4.38
CA ASP A 69 -10.51 3.64 -3.52
C ASP A 69 -10.73 5.13 -3.26
N VAL A 70 -9.66 5.90 -3.04
CA VAL A 70 -9.74 7.33 -2.71
C VAL A 70 -10.06 8.19 -3.92
N ILE A 71 -9.39 7.96 -5.04
CA ILE A 71 -9.56 8.83 -6.21
C ILE A 71 -10.89 8.53 -6.90
N LEU A 72 -11.26 7.26 -7.06
CA LEU A 72 -12.50 6.90 -7.76
C LEU A 72 -13.78 7.34 -7.01
N SER A 73 -13.72 7.55 -5.69
CA SER A 73 -14.85 8.11 -4.93
C SER A 73 -15.05 9.61 -5.11
N LYS A 74 -14.12 10.31 -5.77
CA LYS A 74 -14.09 11.76 -5.99
C LYS A 74 -14.40 12.15 -7.44
N MET A 75 -14.88 11.22 -8.26
CA MET A 75 -15.13 11.44 -9.69
C MET A 75 -16.41 12.25 -9.93
N ALA A 76 -16.37 13.16 -10.91
CA ALA A 76 -17.57 13.78 -11.45
C ALA A 76 -18.51 12.74 -12.10
N PRO A 77 -19.84 12.94 -12.04
CA PRO A 77 -20.82 12.05 -12.67
C PRO A 77 -20.67 11.98 -14.19
N GLY A 78 -21.19 10.93 -14.82
CA GLY A 78 -21.16 10.76 -16.29
C GLY A 78 -19.91 10.09 -16.84
N GLN A 79 -19.07 9.50 -15.97
CA GLN A 79 -17.83 8.80 -16.33
C GLN A 79 -17.88 7.30 -16.02
N GLU A 80 -19.06 6.74 -15.79
CA GLU A 80 -19.27 5.38 -15.24
C GLU A 80 -18.60 4.30 -16.12
N SER A 81 -18.68 4.45 -17.44
CA SER A 81 -18.03 3.54 -18.40
C SER A 81 -16.50 3.56 -18.28
N LYS A 82 -15.89 4.76 -18.19
CA LYS A 82 -14.44 4.93 -18.02
C LYS A 82 -13.99 4.38 -16.66
N ILE A 83 -14.74 4.65 -15.60
CA ILE A 83 -14.47 4.14 -14.24
C ILE A 83 -14.51 2.61 -14.22
N LYS A 84 -15.53 1.99 -14.81
CA LYS A 84 -15.66 0.53 -14.88
C LYS A 84 -14.49 -0.11 -15.64
N SER A 85 -14.07 0.47 -16.76
CA SER A 85 -12.90 0.02 -17.52
C SER A 85 -11.61 0.14 -16.70
N ALA A 86 -11.43 1.27 -16.01
CA ALA A 86 -10.28 1.49 -15.13
C ALA A 86 -10.24 0.50 -13.96
N GLN A 87 -11.37 0.21 -13.31
CA GLN A 87 -11.47 -0.79 -12.24
C GLN A 87 -11.05 -2.19 -12.71
N SER A 88 -11.49 -2.61 -13.92
CA SER A 88 -11.06 -3.88 -14.52
C SER A 88 -9.53 -3.91 -14.73
N CYS A 89 -8.95 -2.83 -15.24
CA CYS A 89 -7.51 -2.74 -15.45
C CYS A 89 -6.72 -2.69 -14.13
N LEU A 90 -7.22 -1.98 -13.11
CA LEU A 90 -6.63 -1.94 -11.77
C LEU A 90 -6.60 -3.33 -11.14
N HIS A 91 -7.69 -4.09 -11.26
CA HIS A 91 -7.74 -5.47 -10.81
C HIS A 91 -6.69 -6.33 -11.54
N ARG A 92 -6.59 -6.20 -12.87
CA ARG A 92 -5.58 -6.91 -13.68
C ARG A 92 -4.14 -6.53 -13.32
N PHE A 93 -3.88 -5.27 -12.96
CA PHE A 93 -2.56 -4.82 -12.51
C PHE A 93 -2.22 -5.36 -11.12
N ALA A 94 -3.18 -5.36 -10.20
CA ALA A 94 -3.03 -5.94 -8.87
C ALA A 94 -2.75 -7.45 -8.93
N THR A 95 -3.45 -8.20 -9.79
CA THR A 95 -3.20 -9.64 -9.98
C THR A 95 -1.83 -9.93 -10.58
N LYS A 96 -1.24 -8.99 -11.33
CA LYS A 96 0.16 -9.04 -11.78
C LYS A 96 1.18 -8.52 -10.77
N GLY A 97 0.73 -8.00 -9.63
CA GLY A 97 1.61 -7.52 -8.56
C GLY A 97 2.14 -6.11 -8.79
N LEU A 98 1.56 -5.37 -9.73
CA LEU A 98 1.93 -3.98 -9.99
C LEU A 98 1.32 -3.08 -8.90
N ARG A 99 2.09 -2.11 -8.42
CA ARG A 99 1.56 -1.02 -7.59
C ARG A 99 0.78 -0.08 -8.49
N THR A 100 -0.50 0.13 -8.17
CA THR A 100 -1.39 0.94 -8.98
C THR A 100 -1.58 2.34 -8.40
N LEU A 101 -1.70 3.33 -9.28
CA LEU A 101 -2.17 4.67 -8.94
C LEU A 101 -3.21 5.12 -9.98
N VAL A 102 -4.24 5.81 -9.51
CA VAL A 102 -5.21 6.49 -10.36
C VAL A 102 -4.80 7.96 -10.49
N MET A 103 -4.92 8.51 -11.69
CA MET A 103 -4.64 9.91 -12.01
C MET A 103 -5.90 10.57 -12.53
N ALA A 104 -6.21 11.74 -12.01
CA ALA A 104 -7.40 12.50 -12.36
C ALA A 104 -7.09 14.00 -12.34
N GLN A 105 -7.98 14.78 -12.93
CA GLN A 105 -7.85 16.23 -12.99
C GLN A 105 -9.18 16.93 -12.76
N ALA A 106 -9.15 18.20 -12.39
CA ALA A 106 -10.31 19.09 -12.46
C ALA A 106 -9.86 20.46 -12.99
N VAL A 107 -10.75 21.13 -13.72
CA VAL A 107 -10.58 22.56 -14.04
C VAL A 107 -11.20 23.33 -12.89
N LEU A 108 -10.46 24.27 -12.33
CA LEU A 108 -10.92 25.07 -11.19
C LEU A 108 -11.33 26.46 -11.65
N ASP A 109 -12.31 27.01 -10.96
CA ASP A 109 -12.64 28.43 -11.06
C ASP A 109 -11.59 29.29 -10.33
N ASP A 110 -11.28 30.45 -10.92
CA ASP A 110 -10.27 31.37 -10.41
C ASP A 110 -10.68 32.02 -9.07
N GLU A 111 -11.93 32.45 -8.94
CA GLU A 111 -12.45 33.09 -7.73
C GLU A 111 -12.50 32.08 -6.57
N PHE A 112 -13.03 30.89 -6.85
CA PHE A 112 -13.05 29.78 -5.90
C PHE A 112 -11.65 29.43 -5.41
N TYR A 113 -10.67 29.30 -6.31
CA TYR A 113 -9.31 28.92 -5.92
C TYR A 113 -8.63 29.99 -5.05
N VAL A 114 -8.83 31.28 -5.36
CA VAL A 114 -8.25 32.37 -4.56
C VAL A 114 -8.78 32.32 -3.12
N GLU A 115 -10.10 32.15 -2.96
CA GLU A 115 -10.73 32.01 -1.63
C GLU A 115 -10.24 30.76 -0.90
N TRP A 116 -10.27 29.61 -1.58
CA TRP A 116 -9.81 28.33 -1.02
C TRP A 116 -8.35 28.39 -0.59
N ASN A 117 -7.46 28.94 -1.43
CA ASN A 117 -6.04 29.02 -1.13
C ASN A 117 -5.78 29.95 0.07
N CYS A 118 -6.53 31.03 0.22
CA CYS A 118 -6.45 31.88 1.41
C CYS A 118 -6.72 31.07 2.69
N ARG A 119 -7.82 30.31 2.73
CA ARG A 119 -8.16 29.41 3.86
C ARG A 119 -7.09 28.33 4.05
N TYR A 120 -6.59 27.75 2.96
CA TYR A 120 -5.57 26.71 3.01
C TYR A 120 -4.23 27.20 3.59
N GLN A 121 -3.76 28.39 3.19
CA GLN A 121 -2.54 28.98 3.75
C GLN A 121 -2.72 29.35 5.23
N GLN A 122 -3.89 29.86 5.62
CA GLN A 122 -4.19 30.15 7.02
C GLN A 122 -4.14 28.89 7.88
N ALA A 123 -4.81 27.81 7.47
CA ALA A 123 -4.76 26.52 8.16
C ALA A 123 -3.32 25.96 8.22
N ARG A 124 -2.58 26.05 7.11
CA ARG A 124 -1.20 25.56 7.02
C ARG A 124 -0.23 26.29 7.97
N ASN A 125 -0.46 27.58 8.19
CA ASN A 125 0.35 28.41 9.08
C ASN A 125 -0.15 28.44 10.52
N SER A 126 -1.30 27.81 10.81
CA SER A 126 -1.83 27.66 12.16
C SER A 126 -0.90 26.81 13.04
N LEU A 127 -0.85 27.15 14.33
CA LEU A 127 -0.20 26.38 15.39
C LEU A 127 -1.20 25.56 16.22
N SER A 128 -2.46 25.51 15.78
CA SER A 128 -3.52 24.79 16.47
C SER A 128 -3.35 23.27 16.38
N SER A 129 -3.87 22.55 17.37
CA SER A 129 -3.80 21.08 17.42
C SER A 129 -4.69 20.39 16.38
N ASP A 130 -5.70 21.09 15.85
CA ASP A 130 -6.63 20.60 14.83
C ASP A 130 -6.15 20.88 13.38
N LYS A 131 -4.94 21.42 13.22
CA LYS A 131 -4.35 21.79 11.93
C LYS A 131 -4.47 20.70 10.85
N ASP A 132 -4.10 19.46 11.19
CA ASP A 132 -4.08 18.37 10.21
C ASP A 132 -5.49 17.99 9.74
N GLU A 133 -6.48 18.08 10.64
CA GLU A 133 -7.89 17.85 10.33
C GLU A 133 -8.45 18.96 9.44
N GLN A 134 -8.14 20.23 9.74
CA GLN A 134 -8.54 21.37 8.91
C GLN A 134 -7.95 21.28 7.49
N LEU A 135 -6.66 20.95 7.39
CA LEU A 135 -6.00 20.76 6.10
C LEU A 135 -6.61 19.60 5.30
N GLU A 136 -7.07 18.54 5.96
CA GLU A 136 -7.75 17.43 5.32
C GLU A 136 -9.14 17.83 4.80
N ILE A 137 -9.92 18.58 5.57
CA ILE A 137 -11.22 19.12 5.14
C ILE A 137 -11.04 19.99 3.89
N LEU A 138 -10.12 20.95 3.94
CA LEU A 138 -9.85 21.84 2.81
C LEU A 138 -9.30 21.10 1.59
N ALA A 139 -8.45 20.08 1.80
CA ALA A 139 -7.98 19.26 0.69
C ALA A 139 -9.10 18.46 0.04
N ASN A 140 -10.03 17.92 0.82
CA ASN A 140 -11.19 17.21 0.29
C ASN A 140 -12.16 18.14 -0.44
N GLU A 141 -12.29 19.40 0.00
CA GLU A 141 -13.14 20.40 -0.65
C GLU A 141 -12.71 20.70 -2.09
N VAL A 142 -11.41 20.85 -2.35
CA VAL A 142 -10.91 21.11 -3.71
C VAL A 142 -10.79 19.84 -4.56
N GLU A 143 -10.68 18.66 -3.94
CA GLU A 143 -10.53 17.37 -4.61
C GLU A 143 -11.87 16.66 -4.85
N VAL A 144 -12.83 17.36 -5.45
CA VAL A 144 -14.13 16.82 -5.86
C VAL A 144 -14.34 16.97 -7.37
N ASP A 145 -15.36 16.30 -7.90
CA ASP A 145 -15.77 16.38 -9.31
C ASP A 145 -14.61 16.17 -10.30
N LEU A 146 -13.75 15.20 -10.00
CA LEU A 146 -12.58 14.90 -10.79
C LEU A 146 -12.94 14.18 -12.11
N SER A 147 -12.23 14.50 -13.17
CA SER A 147 -12.22 13.76 -14.43
C SER A 147 -11.08 12.74 -14.47
N LEU A 148 -11.41 11.48 -14.76
CA LEU A 148 -10.44 10.40 -14.83
C LEU A 148 -9.52 10.56 -16.05
N LEU A 149 -8.21 10.68 -15.81
CA LEU A 149 -7.19 10.71 -16.85
C LEU A 149 -6.69 9.30 -17.20
N GLY A 150 -6.46 8.48 -16.18
CA GLY A 150 -5.96 7.14 -16.39
C GLY A 150 -5.41 6.50 -15.13
N ILE A 151 -4.74 5.35 -15.33
CA ILE A 151 -4.13 4.58 -14.26
C ILE A 151 -2.69 4.23 -14.63
N SER A 152 -1.86 4.01 -13.63
CA SER A 152 -0.52 3.45 -13.81
C SER A 152 -0.40 2.13 -13.07
N GLY A 153 0.49 1.26 -13.56
CA GLY A 153 0.92 0.04 -12.89
C GLY A 153 2.44 0.03 -12.87
N ILE A 154 3.03 0.17 -11.69
CA ILE A 154 4.48 0.20 -11.51
C ILE A 154 4.91 -1.13 -10.92
N GLU A 155 5.80 -1.83 -11.62
CA GLU A 155 6.42 -3.04 -11.10
C GLU A 155 7.43 -2.67 -10.01
N ASP A 156 7.26 -3.21 -8.80
CA ASP A 156 8.29 -3.15 -7.78
C ASP A 156 9.23 -4.34 -7.97
N ARG A 157 10.30 -4.13 -8.74
CA ARG A 157 11.28 -5.17 -9.00
C ARG A 157 12.05 -5.49 -7.74
N LEU A 158 12.21 -6.78 -7.48
CA LEU A 158 13.11 -7.24 -6.43
C LEU A 158 14.55 -6.79 -6.74
N GLN A 159 15.29 -6.44 -5.70
CA GLN A 159 16.72 -6.19 -5.84
C GLN A 159 17.44 -7.45 -6.34
N ALA A 160 18.55 -7.25 -7.04
CA ALA A 160 19.38 -8.35 -7.51
C ALA A 160 19.80 -9.26 -6.34
N GLY A 161 19.71 -10.57 -6.55
CA GLY A 161 20.08 -11.58 -5.54
C GLY A 161 19.06 -11.82 -4.42
N VAL A 162 17.98 -11.05 -4.32
CA VAL A 162 16.94 -11.26 -3.28
C VAL A 162 16.32 -12.66 -3.31
N PRO A 163 15.90 -13.21 -4.47
CA PRO A 163 15.35 -14.57 -4.51
C PRO A 163 16.34 -15.62 -4.02
N GLU A 164 17.62 -15.48 -4.38
CA GLU A 164 18.66 -16.44 -4.00
C GLU A 164 19.00 -16.36 -2.51
N ALA A 165 19.09 -15.14 -1.96
CA ALA A 165 19.27 -14.93 -0.53
C ALA A 165 18.11 -15.54 0.28
N ILE A 166 16.86 -15.32 -0.15
CA ILE A 166 15.68 -15.90 0.51
C ILE A 166 15.73 -17.43 0.46
N ARG A 167 16.10 -18.01 -0.68
CA ARG A 167 16.25 -19.46 -0.83
C ARG A 167 17.29 -20.03 0.15
N LEU A 168 18.43 -19.36 0.31
CA LEU A 168 19.49 -19.77 1.25
C LEU A 168 19.02 -19.68 2.70
N LEU A 169 18.32 -18.60 3.09
CA LEU A 169 17.76 -18.45 4.43
C LEU A 169 16.74 -19.56 4.74
N LEU A 170 15.83 -19.84 3.81
CA LEU A 170 14.83 -20.90 3.97
C LEU A 170 15.49 -22.30 4.03
N ALA A 171 16.52 -22.55 3.22
CA ALA A 171 17.29 -23.80 3.26
C ALA A 171 18.07 -23.97 4.58
N ALA A 172 18.50 -22.86 5.20
CA ALA A 172 19.07 -22.82 6.54
C ALA A 172 18.01 -22.91 7.66
N ASN A 173 16.75 -23.22 7.32
CA ASN A 173 15.61 -23.32 8.23
C ASN A 173 15.30 -22.02 9.00
N ILE A 174 15.71 -20.87 8.43
CA ILE A 174 15.36 -19.54 8.95
C ILE A 174 13.98 -19.18 8.43
N LYS A 175 13.01 -19.07 9.34
CA LYS A 175 11.63 -18.69 9.00
C LYS A 175 11.55 -17.21 8.65
N LEU A 176 10.94 -16.90 7.51
CA LEU A 176 10.88 -15.53 6.99
C LEU A 176 9.49 -14.93 7.14
N TRP A 177 9.43 -13.71 7.68
CA TRP A 177 8.19 -12.97 7.89
C TRP A 177 8.25 -11.64 7.15
N VAL A 178 7.30 -11.40 6.24
CA VAL A 178 7.15 -10.12 5.53
C VAL A 178 6.00 -9.36 6.15
N LEU A 179 6.29 -8.16 6.67
CA LEU A 179 5.30 -7.26 7.26
C LEU A 179 5.17 -6.01 6.39
N THR A 180 4.18 -5.98 5.51
CA THR A 180 3.99 -4.91 4.51
C THR A 180 2.68 -4.13 4.71
N GLY A 181 2.70 -2.86 4.30
CA GLY A 181 1.51 -2.03 4.17
C GLY A 181 0.75 -2.24 2.84
N ASP A 182 1.34 -3.00 1.91
CA ASP A 182 0.76 -3.25 0.59
C ASP A 182 -0.51 -4.11 0.65
N LYS A 183 -1.28 -4.09 -0.44
CA LYS A 183 -2.44 -4.96 -0.64
C LYS A 183 -2.03 -6.43 -0.67
N ILE A 184 -2.99 -7.31 -0.37
CA ILE A 184 -2.77 -8.77 -0.27
C ILE A 184 -2.25 -9.32 -1.59
N GLU A 185 -2.81 -8.87 -2.72
CA GLU A 185 -2.46 -9.33 -4.05
C GLU A 185 -1.00 -9.03 -4.38
N THR A 186 -0.57 -7.80 -4.10
CA THR A 186 0.81 -7.34 -4.31
C THR A 186 1.79 -8.09 -3.41
N ALA A 187 1.48 -8.24 -2.12
CA ALA A 187 2.34 -8.95 -1.18
C ALA A 187 2.48 -10.44 -1.53
N VAL A 188 1.39 -11.09 -1.97
CA VAL A 188 1.41 -12.48 -2.45
C VAL A 188 2.24 -12.60 -3.72
N ASN A 189 2.13 -11.65 -4.65
CA ASN A 189 2.92 -11.66 -5.88
C ASN A 189 4.42 -11.45 -5.62
N ILE A 190 4.77 -10.55 -4.70
CA ILE A 190 6.14 -10.41 -4.18
C ILE A 190 6.60 -11.72 -3.53
N GLY A 191 5.76 -12.36 -2.71
CA GLY A 191 6.06 -13.65 -2.10
C GLY A 191 6.36 -14.74 -3.14
N LYS A 192 5.61 -14.76 -4.26
CA LYS A 192 5.84 -15.71 -5.36
C LYS A 192 7.11 -15.37 -6.16
N SER A 193 7.33 -14.10 -6.51
CA SER A 193 8.49 -13.68 -7.31
C SER A 193 9.81 -13.75 -6.54
N SER A 194 9.76 -13.65 -5.22
CA SER A 194 10.92 -13.76 -4.31
C SER A 194 11.22 -15.20 -3.86
N SER A 195 10.53 -16.20 -4.42
CA SER A 195 10.62 -17.62 -4.05
C SER A 195 10.21 -17.94 -2.60
N MET A 196 9.67 -16.97 -1.88
CA MET A 196 9.22 -17.10 -0.51
C MET A 196 7.95 -17.96 -0.37
N LEU A 197 7.05 -17.85 -1.37
CA LEU A 197 5.90 -18.72 -1.58
C LEU A 197 6.21 -19.65 -2.75
N SER A 198 6.70 -20.85 -2.44
CA SER A 198 7.04 -21.86 -3.45
C SER A 198 5.79 -22.55 -4.02
N LYS A 199 5.89 -23.12 -5.24
CA LYS A 199 4.74 -23.78 -5.91
C LYS A 199 4.23 -25.02 -5.17
N ASN A 200 5.10 -25.72 -4.44
CA ASN A 200 4.82 -26.89 -3.62
C ASN A 200 4.38 -26.54 -2.19
N MET A 201 4.27 -25.24 -1.86
CA MET A 201 3.86 -24.77 -0.54
C MET A 201 2.34 -24.66 -0.46
N GLN A 202 1.75 -25.19 0.61
CA GLN A 202 0.36 -24.92 0.94
C GLN A 202 0.25 -23.53 1.57
N VAL A 203 -0.60 -22.65 1.04
CA VAL A 203 -0.77 -21.29 1.56
C VAL A 203 -2.09 -21.15 2.30
N LEU A 204 -2.01 -20.97 3.62
CA LEU A 204 -3.15 -20.63 4.47
C LEU A 204 -3.48 -19.14 4.31
N ARG A 205 -4.70 -18.82 3.86
CA ARG A 205 -5.17 -17.44 3.71
C ARG A 205 -6.06 -17.06 4.87
N PHE A 206 -5.66 -16.03 5.59
CA PHE A 206 -6.30 -15.52 6.77
C PHE A 206 -6.78 -14.08 6.54
N THR A 207 -7.83 -13.93 5.74
CA THR A 207 -8.25 -12.62 5.22
C THR A 207 -9.75 -12.40 5.35
N SER A 208 -10.16 -11.18 5.73
CA SER A 208 -11.55 -10.71 5.70
C SER A 208 -12.53 -11.38 6.68
N PHE A 209 -12.08 -11.76 7.89
CA PHE A 209 -12.98 -12.34 8.89
C PHE A 209 -13.69 -11.28 9.75
N SER A 210 -14.95 -11.58 10.10
CA SER A 210 -15.66 -10.86 11.15
C SER A 210 -15.22 -11.35 12.53
N GLU A 211 -15.58 -10.61 13.58
CA GLU A 211 -15.27 -11.00 14.96
C GLU A 211 -15.94 -12.32 15.37
N ASN A 212 -17.10 -12.64 14.78
CA ASN A 212 -17.82 -13.88 15.06
C ASN A 212 -17.18 -15.10 14.38
N ASP A 213 -16.53 -14.90 13.22
CA ASP A 213 -16.00 -15.99 12.41
C ASP A 213 -14.55 -16.35 12.75
N ILE A 214 -13.81 -15.43 13.40
CA ILE A 214 -12.37 -15.54 13.60
C ILE A 214 -11.96 -16.81 14.37
N ASP A 215 -12.73 -17.22 15.38
CA ASP A 215 -12.41 -18.39 16.20
C ASP A 215 -12.68 -19.71 15.45
N ALA A 216 -13.65 -19.73 14.54
CA ALA A 216 -13.85 -20.87 13.64
C ALA A 216 -12.73 -20.93 12.59
N ALA A 217 -12.40 -19.79 11.98
CA ALA A 217 -11.32 -19.68 11.01
C ALA A 217 -9.96 -20.12 11.58
N LEU A 218 -9.62 -19.69 12.80
CA LEU A 218 -8.38 -20.08 13.48
C LEU A 218 -8.30 -21.59 13.64
N ARG A 219 -9.40 -22.23 14.06
CA ARG A 219 -9.46 -23.70 14.19
C ARG A 219 -9.28 -24.41 12.86
N THR A 220 -9.94 -23.93 11.79
CA THR A 220 -9.77 -24.50 10.44
C THR A 220 -8.31 -24.39 9.97
N CYS A 221 -7.66 -23.26 10.22
CA CYS A 221 -6.26 -23.06 9.84
C CYS A 221 -5.30 -23.88 10.69
N GLU A 222 -5.58 -24.05 11.98
CA GLU A 222 -4.81 -24.92 12.87
C GLU A 222 -4.86 -26.37 12.38
N ILE A 223 -6.04 -26.88 12.06
CA ILE A 223 -6.21 -28.22 11.48
C ILE A 223 -5.45 -28.34 10.15
N GLY A 224 -5.57 -27.33 9.27
CA GLY A 224 -4.86 -27.28 8.00
C GLY A 224 -3.34 -27.31 8.17
N ALA A 225 -2.81 -26.56 9.13
CA ALA A 225 -1.39 -26.53 9.45
C ALA A 225 -0.91 -27.88 10.01
N MET A 226 -1.66 -28.49 10.93
CA MET A 226 -1.36 -29.82 11.47
C MET A 226 -1.33 -30.89 10.39
N ALA A 227 -2.29 -30.87 9.46
CA ALA A 227 -2.32 -31.79 8.34
C ALA A 227 -1.11 -31.60 7.40
N ALA A 228 -0.74 -30.37 7.08
CA ALA A 228 0.42 -30.05 6.24
C ALA A 228 1.73 -30.50 6.91
N ASN A 229 1.90 -30.21 8.20
CA ASN A 229 3.08 -30.60 8.98
C ASN A 229 3.21 -32.12 9.07
N LYS A 230 2.11 -32.86 9.28
CA LYS A 230 2.12 -34.33 9.27
C LYS A 230 2.53 -34.91 7.92
N LYS A 231 2.15 -34.25 6.83
CA LYS A 231 2.53 -34.61 5.45
C LYS A 231 3.88 -34.03 5.01
N GLN A 232 4.60 -33.31 5.88
CA GLN A 232 5.85 -32.61 5.56
C GLN A 232 5.73 -31.67 4.34
N VAL A 233 4.56 -31.06 4.17
CA VAL A 233 4.31 -30.09 3.11
C VAL A 233 4.71 -28.69 3.61
N PRO A 234 5.59 -27.94 2.91
CA PRO A 234 5.93 -26.58 3.29
C PRO A 234 4.70 -25.72 3.41
N LEU A 235 4.65 -24.88 4.45
CA LEU A 235 3.47 -24.10 4.79
C LEU A 235 3.79 -22.60 4.73
N GLY A 236 2.93 -21.86 4.05
CA GLY A 236 2.92 -20.41 4.00
C GLY A 236 1.64 -19.85 4.62
N MET A 237 1.71 -18.67 5.19
CA MET A 237 0.52 -17.95 5.68
C MET A 237 0.46 -16.55 5.09
N VAL A 238 -0.74 -16.12 4.73
CA VAL A 238 -1.04 -14.74 4.32
C VAL A 238 -2.15 -14.21 5.20
N ILE A 239 -1.91 -13.11 5.92
CA ILE A 239 -2.89 -12.48 6.82
C ILE A 239 -3.04 -11.00 6.50
N ASP A 240 -4.25 -10.44 6.58
CA ASP A 240 -4.49 -9.01 6.41
C ASP A 240 -4.58 -8.26 7.75
N GLY A 241 -4.28 -6.96 7.72
CA GLY A 241 -4.25 -6.11 8.91
C GLY A 241 -5.55 -6.11 9.72
N ARG A 242 -6.73 -6.20 9.08
CA ARG A 242 -8.01 -6.23 9.82
C ARG A 242 -8.13 -7.50 10.66
N THR A 243 -7.89 -8.66 10.06
CA THR A 243 -7.91 -9.94 10.74
C THR A 243 -6.83 -10.01 11.83
N LEU A 244 -5.64 -9.44 11.55
CA LEU A 244 -4.54 -9.38 12.50
C LEU A 244 -4.93 -8.62 13.79
N THR A 245 -5.68 -7.52 13.69
CA THR A 245 -6.17 -6.80 14.87
C THR A 245 -7.02 -7.70 15.77
N LEU A 246 -8.00 -8.42 15.20
CA LEU A 246 -8.89 -9.31 15.93
C LEU A 246 -8.15 -10.43 16.67
N ILE A 247 -6.99 -10.85 16.14
CA ILE A 247 -6.12 -11.84 16.76
C ILE A 247 -5.27 -11.24 17.88
N LEU A 248 -4.63 -10.09 17.61
CA LEU A 248 -3.69 -9.46 18.53
C LEU A 248 -4.37 -8.90 19.78
N ASP A 249 -5.64 -8.51 19.68
CA ASP A 249 -6.42 -7.96 20.80
C ASP A 249 -6.88 -9.05 21.80
N HIS A 250 -6.81 -10.33 21.44
CA HIS A 250 -7.27 -11.43 22.29
C HIS A 250 -6.17 -12.45 22.59
N LYS A 251 -5.73 -12.54 23.86
CA LYS A 251 -4.61 -13.41 24.30
C LYS A 251 -4.71 -14.86 23.82
N ARG A 252 -5.92 -15.47 23.84
CA ARG A 252 -6.13 -16.84 23.35
C ARG A 252 -5.90 -16.97 21.84
N ARG A 253 -6.45 -16.06 21.05
CA ARG A 253 -6.32 -16.05 19.58
C ARG A 253 -4.87 -15.85 19.19
N CYS A 254 -4.19 -14.92 19.86
CA CYS A 254 -2.77 -14.67 19.74
C CYS A 254 -1.92 -15.94 19.99
N ARG A 255 -2.21 -16.71 21.05
CA ARG A 255 -1.50 -17.97 21.33
C ARG A 255 -1.67 -19.01 20.22
N VAL A 256 -2.90 -19.21 19.75
CA VAL A 256 -3.20 -20.16 18.65
C VAL A 256 -2.51 -19.70 17.37
N PHE A 257 -2.63 -18.42 17.02
CA PHE A 257 -2.00 -17.83 15.84
C PHE A 257 -0.49 -18.05 15.81
N ILE A 258 0.22 -17.78 16.92
CA ILE A 258 1.66 -18.04 17.01
C ILE A 258 1.98 -19.51 16.78
N GLY A 259 1.19 -20.43 17.37
CA GLY A 259 1.37 -21.87 17.19
C GLY A 259 1.28 -22.27 15.71
N ILE A 260 0.28 -21.75 14.99
CA ILE A 260 0.15 -21.97 13.55
C ILE A 260 1.35 -21.37 12.80
N CYS A 261 1.74 -20.13 13.11
CA CYS A 261 2.88 -19.49 12.45
C CYS A 261 4.22 -20.19 12.71
N GLN A 262 4.39 -20.85 13.85
CA GLN A 262 5.57 -21.68 14.13
C GLN A 262 5.63 -22.91 13.19
N MET A 263 4.53 -23.33 12.58
CA MET A 263 4.50 -24.41 11.59
C MET A 263 4.73 -23.90 10.17
N CYS A 264 4.60 -22.59 9.94
CA CYS A 264 4.85 -21.95 8.65
C CYS A 264 6.35 -21.73 8.43
N ASN A 265 6.81 -21.99 7.20
CA ASN A 265 8.13 -21.56 6.72
C ASN A 265 8.13 -20.05 6.44
N THR A 266 7.00 -19.55 5.92
CA THR A 266 6.81 -18.17 5.49
C THR A 266 5.53 -17.58 6.07
N VAL A 267 5.58 -16.34 6.54
CA VAL A 267 4.38 -15.56 6.90
C VAL A 267 4.40 -14.20 6.21
N ILE A 268 3.29 -13.83 5.58
CA ILE A 268 3.12 -12.51 4.94
C ILE A 268 1.93 -11.80 5.60
N ALA A 269 2.22 -10.74 6.35
CA ALA A 269 1.21 -9.83 6.88
C ALA A 269 1.06 -8.62 5.94
N CYS A 270 -0.13 -8.47 5.37
CA CYS A 270 -0.48 -7.44 4.40
C CYS A 270 -1.30 -6.34 5.07
N ARG A 271 -1.27 -5.11 4.52
CA ARG A 271 -1.96 -3.94 5.10
C ARG A 271 -1.69 -3.74 6.60
N ALA A 272 -0.51 -4.11 7.08
CA ALA A 272 -0.15 -4.03 8.48
C ALA A 272 0.32 -2.61 8.86
N SER A 273 -0.34 -1.98 9.82
CA SER A 273 0.03 -0.67 10.35
C SER A 273 1.35 -0.72 11.14
N PRO A 274 2.08 0.40 11.33
CA PRO A 274 3.31 0.41 12.13
C PRO A 274 3.13 -0.19 13.52
N LYS A 275 2.01 0.12 14.20
CA LYS A 275 1.64 -0.46 15.49
C LYS A 275 1.50 -1.97 15.42
N GLN A 276 0.82 -2.50 14.40
CA GLN A 276 0.64 -3.94 14.22
C GLN A 276 1.97 -4.66 13.96
N LYS A 277 2.87 -4.07 13.15
CA LYS A 277 4.20 -4.63 12.91
C LYS A 277 5.00 -4.75 14.21
N ALA A 278 4.99 -3.70 15.03
CA ALA A 278 5.63 -3.70 16.34
C ALA A 278 5.03 -4.78 17.27
N SER A 279 3.70 -4.90 17.31
CA SER A 279 3.01 -5.92 18.09
C SER A 279 3.37 -7.34 17.67
N ILE A 280 3.45 -7.63 16.36
CA ILE A 280 3.90 -8.94 15.86
C ILE A 280 5.31 -9.25 16.35
N VAL A 281 6.25 -8.31 16.21
CA VAL A 281 7.63 -8.52 16.62
C VAL A 281 7.73 -8.77 18.13
N ALA A 282 7.03 -7.96 18.93
CA ALA A 282 6.99 -8.13 20.39
C ALA A 282 6.39 -9.49 20.80
N MET A 283 5.33 -9.92 20.10
CA MET A 283 4.67 -11.20 20.31
C MET A 283 5.60 -12.38 20.04
N VAL A 284 6.29 -12.37 18.89
CA VAL A 284 7.24 -13.43 18.51
C VAL A 284 8.43 -13.46 19.47
N LYS A 285 9.01 -12.31 19.82
CA LYS A 285 10.11 -12.22 20.80
C LYS A 285 9.73 -12.83 22.14
N ARG A 286 8.58 -12.44 22.71
CA ARG A 286 8.10 -12.99 24.00
C ARG A 286 7.95 -14.51 23.96
N LYS A 287 7.40 -15.06 22.88
CA LYS A 287 7.25 -16.51 22.73
C LYS A 287 8.61 -17.21 22.71
N LEU A 288 9.57 -16.71 21.93
CA LEU A 288 10.91 -17.29 21.82
C LEU A 288 11.66 -17.21 23.15
N THR A 289 11.56 -16.09 23.88
CA THR A 289 12.16 -15.96 25.21
C THR A 289 11.62 -17.01 26.18
N LEU A 290 10.29 -17.20 26.22
CA LEU A 290 9.68 -18.21 27.09
C LEU A 290 10.09 -19.64 26.72
N GLU A 291 10.29 -19.94 25.43
CA GLU A 291 10.78 -21.24 24.99
C GLU A 291 12.24 -21.48 25.40
N LEU A 292 13.09 -20.47 25.28
CA LEU A 292 14.49 -20.55 25.73
C LEU A 292 14.59 -20.71 27.25
N GLU A 293 13.82 -19.95 28.01
CA GLU A 293 13.75 -20.09 29.48
C GLU A 293 13.27 -21.48 29.89
N TYR A 294 12.25 -22.01 29.21
CA TYR A 294 11.75 -23.35 29.46
C TYR A 294 12.79 -24.45 29.17
N LEU A 295 13.54 -24.31 28.07
CA LEU A 295 14.62 -25.24 27.74
C LEU A 295 15.76 -25.19 28.75
N ALA A 296 16.20 -23.99 29.14
CA ALA A 296 17.21 -23.80 30.17
C ALA A 296 16.79 -24.42 31.52
N MET A 297 15.52 -24.29 31.90
CA MET A 297 14.99 -24.93 33.10
C MET A 297 14.92 -26.46 33.01
N ARG A 298 14.80 -27.04 31.81
CA ARG A 298 14.81 -28.50 31.63
C ARG A 298 16.22 -29.08 31.68
N GLU A 299 17.21 -28.38 31.13
CA GLU A 299 18.61 -28.80 31.16
C GLU A 299 19.24 -28.67 32.57
N CYS A 300 18.70 -27.78 33.42
CA CYS A 300 19.12 -27.62 34.81
C CYS A 300 18.41 -28.56 35.81
N ARG A 301 17.65 -29.56 35.36
CA ARG A 301 17.13 -30.61 36.26
C ARG A 301 18.15 -31.76 36.34
N PRO A 302 18.62 -32.13 37.55
CA PRO A 302 19.58 -33.22 37.74
C PRO A 302 19.01 -34.59 37.33
#